data_AF-A0A1V5KH41-F1
#
_entry.id   AF-A0A1V5KH41-F1
#
_cell.length_a   1.000
_cell.length_b   1.000
_cell.length_c   1.000
_cell.angle_alpha   90.00
_cell.angle_beta   90.00
_cell.angle_gamma   90.00
#
_symmetry.space_group_name_H-M   'P 1'
#
loop_
_entity.id
_entity.type
_entity.pdbx_description
1 polymer ?
#
loop_
_entity_poly.entity_id
_entity_poly.type
_entity_poly.pdbx_seq_one_letter_code
_entity_poly.pdbx_strand_id
1 'polypeptide(L)'
;MKLFNIQDTKRFYETVDACEGPVLVTSSDGRSEDFRNNTLLREVLETASCNGGISTIELRVSHPTDMRRLINFMAGSYFGPLAEKKTA
;
A
#
# COMPACT_ATOMS: atom_id res chain seq x y z
N MET A 1 4.15 -9.96 -2.48
CA MET A 1 5.24 -8.98 -2.33
C MET A 1 5.18 -8.39 -0.94
N LYS A 2 6.32 -8.04 -0.35
CA LYS A 2 6.40 -7.39 0.97
C LYS A 2 6.77 -5.93 0.79
N LEU A 3 6.03 -5.05 1.45
CA LEU A 3 6.28 -3.61 1.51
C LEU A 3 6.70 -3.26 2.94
N PHE A 4 7.55 -2.25 3.09
CA PHE A 4 8.18 -1.90 4.36
C PHE A 4 8.16 -0.39 4.57
N ASN A 5 8.15 0.04 5.84
CA ASN A 5 8.31 1.45 6.23
C ASN A 5 7.37 2.42 5.49
N ILE A 6 6.07 2.10 5.46
CA ILE A 6 5.05 2.94 4.82
C ILE A 6 4.63 4.03 5.82
N GLN A 7 5.19 5.23 5.65
CA GLN A 7 4.90 6.39 6.50
C GLN A 7 3.63 7.14 6.04
N ASP A 8 3.44 7.28 4.73
CA ASP A 8 2.24 7.90 4.15
C ASP A 8 1.17 6.83 3.92
N THR A 9 0.47 6.45 4.99
CA THR A 9 -0.59 5.43 4.97
C THR A 9 -1.78 5.84 4.12
N LYS A 10 -2.10 7.13 4.08
CA LYS A 10 -3.18 7.67 3.25
C LYS A 10 -2.91 7.43 1.77
N ARG A 11 -1.76 7.87 1.26
CA ARG A 11 -1.39 7.67 -0.14
C ARG A 11 -1.22 6.19 -0.47
N PHE A 12 -0.76 5.38 0.48
CA PHE A 12 -0.72 3.94 0.32
C PHE A 12 -2.11 3.35 0.07
N TYR A 13 -3.10 3.69 0.89
CA TYR A 13 -4.47 3.22 0.72
C TYR A 13 -5.09 3.68 -0.59
N GLU A 14 -4.89 4.95 -0.98
CA GLU A 14 -5.34 5.47 -2.28
C GLU A 14 -4.71 4.69 -3.46
N THR A 15 -3.42 4.35 -3.33
CA THR A 15 -2.69 3.57 -4.34
C THR A 15 -3.26 2.15 -4.45
N VAL A 16 -3.55 1.50 -3.32
CA VAL A 16 -4.18 0.17 -3.26
C VAL A 16 -5.58 0.23 -3.88
N ASP A 17 -6.39 1.23 -3.53
CA ASP A 17 -7.77 1.36 -4.01
C ASP A 17 -7.87 1.63 -5.51
N ALA A 18 -6.85 2.25 -6.08
CA ALA A 18 -6.76 2.45 -7.53
C ALA A 18 -6.46 1.15 -8.30
N CYS A 19 -6.08 0.06 -7.64
CA CYS A 19 -5.70 -1.20 -8.30
C CYS A 19 -6.90 -1.86 -9.02
N GLU A 20 -6.65 -2.31 -10.24
CA GLU A 20 -7.67 -2.93 -11.10
C GLU A 20 -8.07 -4.31 -10.57
N GLY A 21 -7.08 -5.12 -10.22
CA GLY A 21 -7.26 -6.44 -9.64
C GLY A 21 -7.36 -6.42 -8.11
N PRO A 22 -7.84 -7.52 -7.49
CA PRO A 22 -7.85 -7.67 -6.04
C PRO A 22 -6.43 -7.60 -5.49
N VAL A 23 -6.29 -6.90 -4.36
CA VAL A 23 -5.03 -6.78 -3.61
C VAL A 23 -5.23 -7.50 -2.29
N LEU A 24 -4.72 -8.74 -2.20
CA LEU A 24 -5.04 -9.60 -1.06
C LEU A 24 -4.02 -9.43 0.06
N VAL A 25 -4.50 -9.36 1.29
CA VAL A 25 -3.68 -9.53 2.51
C VAL A 25 -3.96 -10.92 3.07
N THR A 26 -2.91 -11.64 3.45
CA THR A 26 -3.06 -12.95 4.08
C THR A 26 -2.87 -12.84 5.60
N SER A 27 -3.89 -13.25 6.33
CA SER A 27 -3.90 -13.36 7.78
C SER A 27 -3.02 -14.53 8.25
N SER A 28 -2.62 -14.51 9.53
CA SER A 28 -1.81 -15.58 10.13
C SER A 28 -2.50 -16.95 10.13
N ASP A 29 -3.84 -16.98 10.04
CA ASP A 29 -4.65 -18.19 9.90
C ASP A 29 -4.73 -18.70 8.45
N GLY A 30 -4.06 -18.04 7.50
CA GLY A 30 -4.01 -18.41 6.08
C GLY A 30 -5.18 -17.89 5.25
N ARG A 31 -6.16 -17.18 5.83
CA ARG A 31 -7.23 -16.53 5.07
C ARG A 31 -6.68 -15.34 4.30
N SER A 32 -7.21 -15.12 3.09
CA SER A 32 -6.87 -13.97 2.27
C SER A 32 -8.10 -13.10 2.06
N GLU A 33 -7.96 -11.80 2.32
CA GLU A 33 -9.02 -10.81 2.17
C GLU A 33 -8.58 -9.71 1.20
N ASP A 34 -9.51 -9.20 0.38
CA ASP A 34 -9.23 -8.04 -0.47
C ASP A 34 -9.09 -6.79 0.41
N PHE A 35 -7.95 -6.12 0.28
CA PHE A 35 -7.55 -4.97 1.07
C PHE A 35 -8.06 -3.65 0.47
N ARG A 36 -8.50 -3.69 -0.79
CA ARG A 36 -9.13 -2.54 -1.44
C ARG A 36 -10.43 -2.18 -0.74
N ASN A 37 -10.59 -0.90 -0.43
CA ASN A 37 -11.73 -0.30 0.23
C ASN A 37 -12.15 -0.97 1.55
N ASN A 38 -11.25 -1.76 2.17
CA ASN A 38 -11.55 -2.53 3.37
C ASN A 38 -11.21 -1.70 4.61
N THR A 39 -12.20 -0.94 5.09
CA THR A 39 -12.05 -0.04 6.24
C THR A 39 -11.68 -0.76 7.52
N LEU A 40 -12.25 -1.94 7.76
CA LEU A 40 -11.98 -2.74 8.96
C LEU A 40 -10.52 -3.18 9.02
N LEU A 41 -9.98 -3.71 7.92
CA LEU A 41 -8.57 -4.12 7.87
C LEU A 41 -7.62 -2.93 8.06
N ARG A 42 -7.98 -1.75 7.56
CA ARG A 42 -7.20 -0.52 7.74
C ARG A 42 -7.18 -0.06 9.19
N GLU A 43 -8.35 -0.05 9.85
CA GLU A 43 -8.46 0.33 11.26
C GLU A 43 -7.63 -0.62 12.16
N VAL A 44 -7.68 -1.92 11.88
CA VAL A 44 -6.84 -2.92 12.58
C VAL A 44 -5.35 -2.64 12.37
N LEU A 45 -4.95 -2.33 11.13
CA LEU A 45 -3.56 -2.05 10.78
C LEU A 45 -3.06 -0.74 11.43
N GLU A 46 -3.88 0.30 11.43
CA GLU A 46 -3.59 1.59 12.07
C GLU A 46 -3.44 1.44 13.58
N THR A 47 -4.37 0.72 14.21
CA THR A 47 -4.32 0.40 15.64
C THR A 47 -3.03 -0.34 15.99
N ALA A 48 -2.66 -1.35 15.19
CA ALA A 48 -1.42 -2.11 15.39
C ALA A 48 -0.15 -1.27 15.16
N SER A 49 -0.24 -0.22 14.34
CA SER A 49 0.88 0.68 14.03
C SER A 49 1.10 1.80 15.04
N CYS A 50 0.22 1.96 16.04
CA CYS A 50 0.23 3.09 16.99
C CYS A 50 0.33 4.46 16.30
N ASN A 51 -0.29 4.63 15.12
CA ASN A 51 -0.21 5.82 14.26
C ASN A 51 1.21 6.19 13.76
N GLY A 52 2.18 5.28 13.87
CA GLY A 52 3.57 5.47 13.44
C GLY A 52 3.88 5.02 12.01
N GLY A 53 2.86 4.65 11.24
CA GLY A 53 3.01 4.07 9.89
C GLY A 53 3.17 2.56 9.89
N ILE A 54 3.05 1.94 8.72
CA ILE A 54 3.05 0.48 8.58
C ILE A 54 4.50 0.01 8.42
N SER A 55 5.01 -0.71 9.43
CA SER A 55 6.38 -1.23 9.42
C SER A 55 6.58 -2.27 8.31
N THR A 56 5.62 -3.19 8.14
CA THR A 56 5.64 -4.21 7.09
C THR A 56 4.23 -4.66 6.76
N ILE A 57 3.96 -4.89 5.47
CA ILE A 57 2.73 -5.54 5.01
C ILE A 57 3.05 -6.47 3.85
N GLU A 58 2.42 -7.64 3.84
CA GLU A 58 2.52 -8.60 2.74
C GLU A 58 1.25 -8.58 1.90
N LEU A 59 1.42 -8.32 0.61
CA LEU A 59 0.34 -8.20 -0.36
C LEU A 59 0.48 -9.24 -1.47
N ARG A 60 -0.62 -9.87 -1.86
CA ARG A 60 -0.71 -10.66 -3.08
C ARG A 60 -1.39 -9.85 -4.16
N VAL A 61 -0.66 -9.58 -5.24
CA VAL A 61 -1.09 -8.76 -6.36
C VAL A 61 -0.92 -9.58 -7.63
N SER A 62 -1.99 -9.72 -8.39
CA SER A 62 -2.01 -10.59 -9.58
C SER A 62 -1.90 -9.81 -10.88
N HIS A 63 -2.29 -8.52 -10.86
CA HIS A 63 -2.25 -7.67 -12.05
C HIS A 63 -0.88 -7.01 -12.23
N PRO A 64 -0.23 -7.13 -13.41
CA PRO A 64 1.09 -6.55 -13.65
C PRO A 64 1.14 -5.02 -13.47
N THR A 65 0.09 -4.33 -13.93
CA THR A 65 -0.02 -2.86 -13.81
C THR A 65 -0.11 -2.42 -12.35
N ASP A 66 -0.84 -3.17 -11.52
CA ASP A 66 -1.00 -2.90 -10.09
C ASP A 66 0.32 -3.12 -9.33
N MET A 67 1.08 -4.17 -9.69
CA MET A 67 2.44 -4.35 -9.16
C MET A 67 3.32 -3.13 -9.44
N ARG A 68 3.32 -2.63 -10.69
CA ARG A 68 4.11 -1.45 -11.06
C ARG A 68 3.66 -0.21 -10.28
N ARG A 69 2.35 -0.03 -10.08
CA ARG A 69 1.80 1.07 -9.29
C ARG A 69 2.29 1.04 -7.83
N LEU A 70 2.26 -0.13 -7.19
CA LEU A 70 2.73 -0.29 -5.81
C LEU A 70 4.25 -0.13 -5.68
N ILE A 71 5.03 -0.60 -6.66
CA ILE A 71 6.48 -0.36 -6.72
C ILE A 71 6.77 1.13 -6.86
N ASN A 72 6.04 1.85 -7.73
CA ASN A 72 6.19 3.29 -7.90
C ASN A 72 5.83 4.06 -6.63
N PHE A 73 4.81 3.61 -5.89
CA PHE A 73 4.52 4.16 -4.57
C PHE A 73 5.72 4.03 -3.64
N MET A 74 6.31 2.85 -3.54
CA MET A 74 7.50 2.63 -2.71
C MET A 74 8.67 3.51 -3.13
N ALA A 75 9.01 3.50 -4.42
CA ALA A 75 10.11 4.31 -4.95
C ALA A 75 9.87 5.81 -4.73
N GLY A 76 8.66 6.31 -5.00
CA GLY A 76 8.28 7.70 -4.77
C GLY A 76 8.30 8.10 -3.29
N SER A 77 8.05 7.16 -2.38
CA SER A 77 8.22 7.36 -0.93
C SER A 77 9.70 7.46 -0.53
N TYR A 78 10.61 6.76 -1.23
CA TYR A 78 12.06 6.84 -0.97
C TYR A 78 12.71 8.09 -1.55
N PHE A 79 12.25 8.59 -2.70
CA PHE A 79 12.88 9.73 -3.38
C PHE A 79 12.25 11.09 -3.03
N GLY A 80 11.24 11.14 -2.14
CA GLY A 80 10.44 12.34 -1.91
C GLY A 80 9.65 12.74 -3.17
N PRO A 81 8.81 13.79 -3.11
CA PRO A 81 8.15 14.27 -4.31
C PRO A 81 9.25 14.70 -5.29
N LEU A 82 9.36 13.99 -6.41
CA LEU A 82 10.05 14.49 -7.59
C LEU A 82 9.33 15.79 -7.94
N ALA A 83 9.93 16.92 -7.55
CA ALA A 83 9.47 18.23 -7.95
C ALA A 83 9.26 18.17 -9.45
N GLU A 84 8.00 18.28 -9.88
CA GLU A 84 7.68 18.57 -11.26
C GLU A 84 8.48 19.82 -11.60
N LYS A 85 9.52 19.65 -12.42
CA LYS A 85 10.16 20.78 -13.08
C LYS A 85 9.06 21.40 -13.94
N LYS A 86 8.38 22.41 -13.40
CA LYS A 86 7.61 23.36 -14.20
C LYS A 86 8.61 24.03 -15.13
N THR A 87 8.65 23.55 -16.36
CA THR A 87 9.19 24.30 -17.50
C THR A 87 8.26 25.49 -17.71
N ALA A 88 8.75 26.69 -17.39
CA ALA A 88 8.27 27.96 -17.89
C ALA A 88 9.51 28.84 -18.13
#